data_AF-A4S544-F1
#
_entry.id   AF-A4S544-F1
#
_cell.length_a   1.000
_cell.length_b   1.000
_cell.length_c   1.000
_cell.angle_alpha   90.00
_cell.angle_beta   90.00
_cell.angle_gamma   90.00
#
_symmetry.space_group_name_H-M   'P 1'
#
loop_
_entity.id
_entity.type
_entity.pdbx_description
1 polymer ?
#
loop_
_entity_poly.entity_id
_entity_poly.type
_entity_poly.pdbx_seq_one_letter_code
_entity_poly.pdbx_strand_id
1 'polypeptide(L)'
;LNVKTWHGVGAWTWGAGDVGDVCGICRIAFDGCPPDAKFPGDDSPVVWGKCGHAFHLQCITKWLSGANAEAPRCPICRGAWEFKE
;
A
#
# COMPACT_ATOMS: atom_id res chain seq x y z
N LEU A 1 -25.49 4.07 -35.38
CA LEU A 1 -25.58 4.68 -34.04
C LEU A 1 -24.18 5.17 -33.74
N ASN A 2 -23.98 6.48 -33.69
CA ASN A 2 -22.64 7.09 -33.81
C ASN A 2 -22.47 8.04 -32.62
N VAL A 3 -21.50 7.76 -31.76
CA VAL A 3 -21.17 8.64 -30.63
C VAL A 3 -20.45 9.87 -31.17
N LYS A 4 -21.00 11.06 -30.94
CA LYS A 4 -20.44 12.33 -31.43
C LYS A 4 -19.35 12.90 -30.54
N THR A 5 -19.47 12.70 -29.22
CA THR A 5 -18.52 13.21 -28.22
C THR A 5 -18.64 12.39 -26.95
N TRP A 6 -17.51 12.09 -26.31
CA TRP A 6 -17.47 11.35 -25.05
C TRP A 6 -16.50 12.05 -24.08
N HIS A 7 -16.95 12.26 -22.84
CA HIS A 7 -16.13 12.79 -21.76
C HIS A 7 -15.94 11.68 -20.73
N GLY A 8 -14.81 10.99 -20.82
CA GLY A 8 -14.45 9.92 -19.90
C GLY A 8 -13.99 10.49 -18.57
N VAL A 9 -14.50 9.91 -17.47
CA VAL A 9 -13.98 10.10 -16.12
C VAL A 9 -13.55 8.73 -15.61
N GLY A 10 -12.42 8.66 -14.92
CA GLY A 10 -11.89 7.44 -14.35
C GLY A 10 -11.35 7.69 -12.95
N ALA A 11 -11.37 6.64 -12.15
CA ALA A 11 -10.64 6.53 -10.90
C ALA A 11 -9.79 5.26 -10.98
N TRP A 12 -8.67 5.25 -10.26
CA TRP A 12 -7.82 4.07 -10.12
C TRP A 12 -7.75 3.68 -8.65
N THR A 13 -7.47 2.41 -8.40
CA THR A 13 -7.24 1.86 -7.06
C THR A 13 -5.98 1.00 -7.10
N TRP A 14 -5.31 0.84 -5.96
CA TRP A 14 -4.18 -0.07 -5.88
C TRP A 14 -4.62 -1.53 -6.04
N GLY A 15 -3.93 -2.27 -6.91
CA GLY A 15 -4.09 -3.74 -7.04
C GLY A 15 -3.48 -4.53 -5.89
N ALA A 16 -3.56 -3.99 -4.67
CA ALA A 16 -2.91 -4.49 -3.46
C ALA A 16 -3.82 -5.43 -2.65
N GLY A 17 -4.65 -6.22 -3.34
CA GLY A 17 -5.66 -7.08 -2.73
C GLY A 17 -7.06 -6.89 -3.33
N ASP A 18 -8.08 -7.33 -2.61
CA ASP A 18 -9.48 -7.16 -3.00
C ASP A 18 -9.94 -5.69 -2.83
N VAL A 19 -11.03 -5.32 -3.50
CA VAL A 19 -11.61 -3.98 -3.39
C VAL A 19 -12.01 -3.72 -1.92
N GLY A 20 -11.27 -2.84 -1.25
CA GLY A 20 -11.45 -2.53 0.17
C GLY A 20 -10.38 -3.09 1.10
N ASP A 21 -9.34 -3.74 0.58
CA ASP A 21 -8.20 -4.13 1.40
C ASP A 21 -7.49 -2.92 2.03
N VAL A 22 -7.10 -3.11 3.29
CA VAL A 22 -6.47 -2.10 4.12
C VAL A 22 -5.04 -2.48 4.44
N CYS A 23 -4.20 -1.48 4.67
CA CYS A 23 -2.85 -1.72 5.14
C CYS A 23 -2.89 -2.47 6.49
N GLY A 24 -2.22 -3.62 6.59
CA GLY A 24 -2.21 -4.44 7.80
C GLY A 24 -1.59 -3.77 9.04
N ILE A 25 -0.91 -2.63 8.88
CA ILE A 25 -0.28 -1.86 9.95
C ILE A 25 -1.19 -0.71 10.41
N CYS A 26 -1.55 0.23 9.53
CA CYS A 26 -2.36 1.40 9.92
C CYS A 26 -3.89 1.19 9.79
N ARG A 27 -4.33 0.09 9.17
CA ARG A 27 -5.75 -0.25 8.92
C ARG A 27 -6.51 0.76 8.07
N ILE A 28 -5.81 1.62 7.34
CA ILE A 28 -6.37 2.54 6.35
C ILE A 28 -6.32 1.90 4.97
N ALA A 29 -7.33 2.18 4.13
CA ALA A 29 -7.38 1.75 2.74
C ALA A 29 -6.14 2.23 1.97
N PHE A 30 -5.71 1.45 0.99
CA PHE A 30 -4.52 1.77 0.20
C PHE A 30 -4.66 3.06 -0.64
N ASP A 31 -5.88 3.42 -1.03
CA ASP A 31 -6.17 4.68 -1.72
C ASP A 31 -6.29 5.88 -0.75
N GLY A 32 -6.20 5.61 0.55
CA GLY A 32 -6.29 6.59 1.63
C GLY A 32 -4.94 7.15 2.06
N CYS A 33 -4.99 8.12 2.96
CA CYS A 33 -3.81 8.75 3.52
C CYS A 33 -3.42 8.07 4.85
N PRO A 34 -2.20 7.51 5.01
CA PRO A 34 -1.75 7.01 6.30
C PRO A 34 -1.64 8.14 7.34
N PRO A 35 -1.62 7.82 8.65
CA PRO A 35 -1.76 8.82 9.73
C PRO A 35 -0.72 9.94 9.73
N ASP A 36 0.44 9.71 9.11
CA ASP A 36 1.57 10.65 9.04
C ASP A 36 1.71 11.37 7.69
N ALA A 37 0.85 11.06 6.73
CA ALA A 37 0.81 11.74 5.44
C ALA A 37 -0.33 12.77 5.43
N LYS A 38 -0.12 13.91 4.75
CA LYS A 38 -1.15 14.94 4.57
C LYS A 38 -2.01 14.72 3.33
N PHE A 39 -1.44 14.11 2.29
CA PHE A 39 -2.10 13.89 1.00
C PHE A 39 -1.89 12.44 0.55
N PRO A 40 -2.91 11.78 -0.02
CA PRO A 40 -2.75 10.46 -0.64
C PRO A 40 -1.94 10.56 -1.95
N GLY A 41 -1.38 9.44 -2.41
CA GLY A 41 -0.59 9.37 -3.65
C GLY A 41 0.92 9.35 -3.40
N ASP A 42 1.66 10.29 -4.01
CA ASP A 42 3.14 10.33 -3.99
C ASP A 42 3.76 10.37 -2.58
N ASP A 43 3.05 10.94 -1.60
CA ASP A 43 3.54 11.02 -0.22
C ASP A 43 3.48 9.66 0.54
N SER A 44 2.77 8.65 0.01
CA SER A 44 2.76 7.31 0.60
C SER A 44 2.41 6.21 -0.41
N PRO A 45 3.35 5.81 -1.29
CA PRO A 45 3.11 4.73 -2.23
C PRO A 45 2.89 3.40 -1.52
N VAL A 46 2.13 2.52 -2.17
CA VAL A 46 1.98 1.12 -1.72
C VAL A 46 3.17 0.31 -2.23
N VAL A 47 3.72 -0.53 -1.37
CA VAL A 47 4.84 -1.42 -1.67
C VAL A 47 4.50 -2.85 -1.32
N TRP A 48 5.07 -3.79 -2.07
CA TRP A 48 4.86 -5.21 -1.90
C TRP A 48 6.11 -5.89 -1.37
N GLY A 49 5.94 -6.86 -0.49
CA GLY A 49 7.00 -7.79 -0.15
C GLY A 49 7.07 -8.92 -1.16
N LYS A 50 8.22 -9.59 -1.27
CA LYS A 50 8.34 -10.86 -2.03
C LYS A 50 7.34 -11.94 -1.58
N CYS A 51 6.87 -11.84 -0.34
CA CYS A 51 5.80 -12.69 0.20
C CYS A 51 4.39 -12.40 -0.34
N GLY A 52 4.22 -11.38 -1.19
CA GLY A 52 2.94 -11.00 -1.79
C GLY A 52 2.09 -10.00 -0.98
N HIS A 53 2.47 -9.70 0.27
CA HIS A 53 1.74 -8.74 1.10
C HIS A 53 2.11 -7.29 0.80
N ALA A 54 1.11 -6.41 0.86
CA ALA A 54 1.25 -4.99 0.59
C ALA A 54 1.07 -4.11 1.84
N PHE A 55 1.78 -2.99 1.88
CA PHE A 55 1.68 -1.98 2.94
C PHE A 55 1.95 -0.59 2.35
N HIS A 56 1.50 0.47 3.03
CA HIS A 56 2.03 1.81 2.75
C HIS A 56 3.53 1.87 3.07
N LEU A 57 4.32 2.52 2.22
CA LEU A 57 5.77 2.64 2.39
C LEU A 57 6.14 3.20 3.77
N GLN A 58 5.47 4.26 4.22
CA GLN A 58 5.75 4.85 5.54
C GLN A 58 5.46 3.88 6.68
N CYS A 59 4.39 3.07 6.56
CA CYS A 59 4.01 2.11 7.59
C CYS A 59 5.03 0.98 7.71
N ILE A 60 5.43 0.37 6.59
CA ILE A 60 6.40 -0.72 6.62
C ILE A 60 7.79 -0.23 7.01
N THR A 61 8.22 0.96 6.55
CA THR A 61 9.51 1.53 6.96
C THR A 61 9.57 1.75 8.47
N LYS A 62 8.52 2.32 9.08
CA LYS A 62 8.44 2.46 10.55
C LYS A 62 8.49 1.12 11.28
N TRP A 63 7.81 0.09 10.75
CA TRP A 63 7.82 -1.25 11.32
C TRP A 63 9.22 -1.88 11.31
N LEU A 64 9.93 -1.75 10.18
CA LEU A 64 11.28 -2.27 9.98
C LEU A 64 12.33 -1.50 10.78
N SER A 65 12.20 -0.19 10.94
CA SER A 65 13.12 0.62 11.76
C SER A 65 12.88 0.49 13.26
N GLY A 66 11.72 -0.02 13.68
CA GLY A 66 11.37 -0.23 15.08
C GLY A 66 11.86 -1.57 15.64
N ALA A 67 10.96 -2.29 16.29
CA ALA A 67 11.27 -3.56 16.98
C ALA A 67 11.72 -4.71 16.06
N ASN A 68 11.65 -4.55 14.73
CA ASN A 68 12.06 -5.55 13.75
C ASN A 68 13.32 -5.14 12.98
N ALA A 69 14.11 -4.19 13.50
CA ALA A 69 15.34 -3.72 12.86
C ALA A 69 16.41 -4.81 12.72
N GLU A 70 16.57 -5.65 13.74
CA GLU A 70 17.56 -6.74 13.73
C GLU A 70 17.14 -7.91 12.83
N ALA A 71 15.83 -8.11 12.64
CA ALA A 71 15.26 -9.16 11.82
C ALA A 71 13.98 -8.68 11.12
N PRO A 72 14.10 -8.09 9.91
CA PRO A 72 12.99 -7.64 9.08
C PRO A 72 11.97 -8.77 8.85
N ARG A 73 10.75 -8.60 9.35
CA ARG A 73 9.67 -9.59 9.19
C ARG A 73 8.40 -8.95 8.68
N CYS A 74 7.70 -9.67 7.81
CA CYS A 74 6.38 -9.30 7.32
C CYS A 74 5.37 -9.24 8.48
N PRO A 75 4.61 -8.13 8.65
CA PRO A 75 3.56 -8.04 9.67
C PRO A 75 2.45 -9.10 9.55
N ILE A 76 2.20 -9.62 8.35
CA ILE A 76 1.11 -10.59 8.09
C ILE A 76 1.61 -12.03 8.24
N CYS A 77 2.56 -12.46 7.42
CA CYS A 77 3.03 -13.86 7.42
C CYS A 77 4.22 -14.15 8.34
N ARG A 78 4.81 -13.14 8.97
CA ARG A 78 5.99 -13.23 9.86
C ARG A 78 7.28 -13.79 9.22
N GLY A 79 7.26 -14.10 7.93
CA GLY A 79 8.47 -14.45 7.16
C GLY A 79 9.41 -13.26 6.98
N ALA A 80 10.63 -13.51 6.51
CA ALA A 80 11.61 -12.47 6.22
C ALA A 80 11.03 -11.43 5.25
N TRP A 81 11.20 -10.15 5.57
CA TRP A 81 10.73 -9.06 4.72
C TRP A 81 11.80 -8.65 3.72
N GLU A 82 11.44 -8.71 2.45
CA GLU A 82 12.22 -8.16 1.33
C GLU A 82 11.27 -7.43 0.40
N PHE A 83 11.63 -6.21 0.00
CA PHE A 83 10.87 -5.46 -0.99
C PHE A 83 10.87 -6.21 -2.32
N LYS A 84 9.71 -6.23 -2.98
CA LYS A 84 9.58 -6.69 -4.36
C LYS A 84 10.08 -5.56 -5.26
N GLU A 85 11.06 -5.86 -6.11
CA GLU A 85 11.53 -4.95 -7.18
C GLU A 85 10.42 -4.62 -8.19
#